data_AF-A0A915ZH79-F1
#
_entry.id   AF-A0A915ZH79-F1
#
_cell.length_a   1.000
_cell.length_b   1.000
_cell.length_c   1.000
_cell.angle_alpha   90.00
_cell.angle_beta   90.00
_cell.angle_gamma   90.00
#
_symmetry.space_group_name_H-M   'P 1'
#
loop_
_entity.id
_entity.type
_entity.pdbx_description
1 polymer ?
#
loop_
_entity_poly.entity_id
_entity_poly.type
_entity_poly.pdbx_seq_one_letter_code
_entity_poly.pdbx_strand_id
1 'polypeptide(L)'
;MSAPSAYPIKGIFFFLSNWILIRKIIFVLFLTLVVALLAIFLTFGFLLSLQANALIVAGCPVWLAWTVSVIFCILEAGVITIIFYLIITPIWQDALFDEVLKLKGLGYVLEKQKNTSEGCCRGFCSGISAMYTIVVVQIIALIITMPLHAIPLFGTLIYCYINGWVMAWGHQIHYHVEIKEWSAKQSLKFAWKNRGDYSMFGFVAVALELIPIANLVFLWTNVVGAALWTADIILDEQKLLSREDLTDGRAESSSYQAAQRMDGSNKT
;
A
#
# COMPACT_ATOMS: atom_id res chain seq x y z
N MET A 1 6.29 -18.72 -9.64
CA MET A 1 5.58 -17.89 -8.64
C MET A 1 4.90 -18.76 -7.59
N SER A 2 4.93 -18.35 -6.32
CA SER A 2 4.04 -18.94 -5.30
C SER A 2 2.61 -18.42 -5.43
N ALA A 3 1.64 -19.13 -4.84
CA ALA A 3 0.27 -18.67 -4.76
C ALA A 3 0.18 -17.26 -4.11
N PRO A 4 -0.65 -16.34 -4.63
CA PRO A 4 -0.83 -14.98 -4.09
C PRO A 4 -1.15 -14.96 -2.58
N SER A 5 -1.92 -15.92 -2.09
CA SER A 5 -2.28 -16.06 -0.67
C SER A 5 -1.10 -16.38 0.27
N ALA A 6 0.04 -16.83 -0.26
CA ALA A 6 1.22 -17.15 0.55
C ALA A 6 2.09 -15.93 0.86
N TYR A 7 1.97 -14.84 0.08
CA TYR A 7 2.83 -13.68 0.24
C TYR A 7 2.61 -12.87 1.53
N PRO A 8 1.38 -12.71 2.06
CA PRO A 8 1.20 -12.08 3.37
C PRO A 8 1.98 -12.82 4.48
N ILE A 9 1.94 -14.15 4.45
CA ILE A 9 2.68 -15.00 5.40
C ILE A 9 4.19 -14.88 5.19
N LYS A 10 4.66 -14.94 3.93
CA LYS A 10 6.08 -14.69 3.61
C LYS A 10 6.54 -13.30 4.05
N GLY A 11 5.68 -12.30 3.94
CA GLY A 11 5.91 -10.93 4.38
C GLY A 11 6.24 -10.86 5.87
N ILE A 12 5.51 -11.60 6.71
CA ILE A 12 5.79 -11.70 8.15
C ILE A 12 7.18 -12.26 8.40
N PHE A 13 7.51 -13.43 7.82
CA PHE A 13 8.80 -14.06 8.04
C PHE A 13 9.96 -13.21 7.52
N PHE A 14 9.80 -12.60 6.33
CA PHE A 14 10.80 -11.71 5.76
C PHE A 14 10.99 -10.45 6.61
N PHE A 15 9.90 -9.88 7.10
CA PHE A 15 9.94 -8.71 7.97
C PHE A 15 10.71 -8.99 9.27
N LEU A 16 10.42 -10.11 9.95
CA LEU A 16 11.10 -10.51 11.18
C LEU A 16 12.59 -10.83 10.97
N SER A 17 12.97 -11.23 9.75
CA SER A 17 14.35 -11.54 9.41
C SER A 17 15.20 -10.30 9.12
N ASN A 18 14.58 -9.16 8.79
CA ASN A 18 15.28 -7.96 8.32
C ASN A 18 15.16 -6.82 9.33
N TRP A 19 16.20 -6.63 10.14
CA TRP A 19 16.25 -5.58 11.16
C TRP A 19 16.06 -4.16 10.63
N ILE A 20 16.48 -3.89 9.38
CA ILE A 20 16.32 -2.57 8.76
C ILE A 20 14.85 -2.17 8.58
N LEU A 21 13.97 -3.14 8.27
CA LEU A 21 12.53 -2.91 8.10
C LEU A 21 11.88 -2.66 9.46
N ILE A 22 12.25 -3.46 10.47
CA ILE A 22 11.75 -3.32 11.85
C ILE A 22 12.07 -1.94 12.40
N ARG A 23 13.29 -1.44 12.21
CA ARG A 23 13.71 -0.13 12.69
C ARG A 23 12.88 1.02 12.11
N LYS A 24 12.47 0.92 10.83
CA LYS A 24 11.64 1.94 10.18
C LYS A 24 10.23 1.99 10.80
N ILE A 25 9.63 0.84 11.08
CA ILE A 25 8.30 0.79 11.70
C ILE A 25 8.35 1.29 13.14
N ILE A 26 9.35 0.86 13.93
CA ILE A 26 9.53 1.36 15.30
C ILE A 26 9.66 2.88 15.29
N PHE A 27 10.39 3.45 14.33
CA PHE A 27 10.51 4.89 14.18
C PHE A 27 9.17 5.57 13.88
N VAL A 28 8.36 5.03 12.96
CA VAL A 28 7.02 5.57 12.65
C VAL A 28 6.10 5.49 13.86
N LEU A 29 6.05 4.35 14.53
CA LEU A 29 5.22 4.16 15.73
C LEU A 29 5.63 5.12 16.84
N PHE A 30 6.95 5.31 17.03
CA PHE A 30 7.48 6.28 17.98
C PHE A 30 7.10 7.72 17.60
N LEU A 31 7.23 8.09 16.33
CA LEU A 31 6.84 9.42 15.84
C LEU A 31 5.34 9.69 16.05
N THR A 32 4.47 8.73 15.72
CA THR A 32 3.03 8.82 15.95
C THR A 32 2.70 8.93 17.44
N LEU A 33 3.40 8.19 18.30
CA LEU A 33 3.24 8.30 19.75
C LEU A 33 3.63 9.70 20.26
N VAL A 34 4.74 10.26 19.81
CA VAL A 34 5.17 11.62 20.18
C VAL A 34 4.14 12.65 19.75
N VAL A 35 3.62 12.56 18.53
CA VAL A 35 2.56 13.47 18.05
C VAL A 35 1.28 13.32 18.86
N ALA A 36 0.88 12.09 19.20
CA ALA A 36 -0.31 11.86 20.04
C ALA A 36 -0.16 12.49 21.43
N LEU A 37 1.00 12.32 22.08
CA LEU A 37 1.28 12.93 23.38
C LEU A 37 1.33 14.46 23.31
N LEU A 38 1.93 15.01 22.26
CA LEU A 38 1.93 16.46 22.03
C LEU A 38 0.53 17.00 21.79
N ALA A 39 -0.29 16.31 20.99
CA ALA A 39 -1.68 16.70 20.73
C ALA A 39 -2.48 16.74 22.04
N ILE A 40 -2.37 15.70 22.87
CA ILE A 40 -3.03 15.66 24.19
C ILE A 40 -2.53 16.79 25.08
N PHE A 41 -1.21 17.00 25.16
CA PHE A 41 -0.64 18.06 25.99
C PHE A 41 -1.13 19.45 25.57
N LEU A 42 -1.18 19.73 24.26
CA LEU A 42 -1.63 21.00 23.73
C LEU A 42 -3.13 21.22 23.92
N THR A 43 -3.97 20.21 23.68
CA THR A 43 -5.42 20.35 23.86
C THR A 43 -5.79 20.51 25.33
N PHE A 44 -5.23 19.71 26.22
CA PHE A 44 -5.50 19.83 27.66
C PHE A 44 -4.86 21.07 28.29
N GLY A 45 -3.68 21.49 27.83
CA GLY A 45 -2.98 22.65 28.38
C GLY A 45 -3.62 23.98 27.99
N PHE A 46 -4.06 24.11 26.73
CA PHE A 46 -4.55 25.38 26.19
C PHE A 46 -6.06 25.39 25.90
N LEU A 47 -6.57 24.37 25.20
CA LEU A 47 -7.94 24.38 24.69
C LEU A 47 -8.96 24.11 25.79
N LEU A 48 -8.65 23.26 26.77
CA LEU A 48 -9.58 22.89 27.84
C LEU A 48 -10.11 24.10 28.61
N SER A 49 -9.21 24.99 29.05
CA SER A 49 -9.60 26.20 29.79
C SER A 49 -10.40 27.17 28.91
N LEU A 50 -10.02 27.30 27.63
CA LEU A 50 -10.70 28.19 26.69
C LEU A 50 -12.12 27.70 26.38
N GLN A 51 -12.28 26.40 26.14
CA GLN A 51 -13.56 25.75 25.84
C GLN A 51 -14.51 25.78 27.04
N ALA A 52 -14.00 25.52 28.25
CA ALA A 52 -14.82 25.54 29.46
C ALA A 52 -15.38 26.94 29.71
N ASN A 53 -14.53 27.98 29.55
CA ASN A 53 -14.96 29.36 29.68
C ASN A 53 -15.96 29.76 28.59
N ALA A 54 -15.75 29.34 27.34
CA ALA A 54 -16.70 29.60 26.25
C ALA A 54 -18.08 28.97 26.52
N LEU A 55 -18.13 27.75 27.05
CA LEU A 55 -19.40 27.08 27.41
C LEU A 55 -20.11 27.76 28.58
N ILE A 56 -19.36 28.23 29.58
CA ILE A 56 -19.92 28.99 30.71
C ILE A 56 -20.55 30.30 30.21
N VAL A 57 -19.88 31.01 29.31
CA VAL A 57 -20.43 32.23 28.68
C VAL A 57 -21.67 31.93 27.83
N ALA A 58 -21.74 30.75 27.20
CA ALA A 58 -22.91 30.29 26.46
C ALA A 58 -24.09 29.85 27.36
N GLY A 59 -23.97 29.94 28.68
CA GLY A 59 -25.03 29.62 29.64
C GLY A 59 -25.02 28.18 30.16
N CYS A 60 -23.96 27.40 29.90
CA CYS A 60 -23.82 26.05 30.43
C CYS A 60 -23.46 26.07 31.93
N PRO A 61 -24.07 25.21 32.77
CA PRO A 61 -23.66 25.06 34.17
C PRO A 61 -22.17 24.72 34.28
N VAL A 62 -21.45 25.34 35.23
CA VAL A 62 -19.99 25.23 35.36
C VAL A 62 -19.51 23.78 35.35
N TRP A 63 -20.08 22.92 36.20
CA TRP A 63 -19.71 21.51 36.28
C TRP A 63 -19.88 20.74 34.95
N LEU A 64 -20.91 21.08 34.16
CA LEU A 64 -21.18 20.47 32.86
C LEU A 64 -20.23 21.01 31.78
N ALA A 65 -19.86 22.29 31.85
CA ALA A 65 -18.91 22.89 30.92
C ALA A 65 -17.55 22.18 30.98
N TRP A 66 -17.01 21.96 32.18
CA TRP A 66 -15.73 21.28 32.35
C TRP A 66 -15.73 19.83 31.86
N THR A 67 -16.80 19.07 32.15
CA THR A 67 -16.89 17.66 31.71
C THR A 67 -17.00 17.55 30.19
N VAL A 68 -17.80 18.41 29.55
CA VAL A 68 -17.94 18.46 28.09
C VAL A 68 -16.63 18.90 27.43
N SER A 69 -15.91 19.88 27.99
CA SER A 69 -14.62 20.33 27.46
C SER A 69 -13.55 19.23 27.50
N VAL A 70 -13.53 18.37 28.53
CA VAL A 70 -12.63 17.20 28.56
C VAL A 70 -12.92 16.25 27.39
N ILE A 71 -14.19 15.98 27.10
CA ILE A 71 -14.58 15.13 25.96
C ILE A 71 -14.14 15.76 24.63
N PHE A 72 -14.35 17.07 24.46
CA PHE A 72 -13.89 17.79 23.26
C PHE A 72 -12.37 17.73 23.10
N CYS A 73 -11.60 17.94 24.17
CA CYS A 73 -10.14 17.85 24.12
C CYS A 73 -9.65 16.45 23.70
N ILE A 74 -10.31 15.38 24.17
CA ILE A 74 -9.98 14.00 23.76
C ILE A 74 -10.32 13.79 22.28
N LEU A 75 -11.49 14.25 21.83
CA LEU A 75 -11.89 14.13 20.43
C LEU A 75 -10.97 14.92 19.50
N GLU A 76 -10.62 16.16 19.85
CA GLU A 76 -9.71 17.01 19.08
C GLU A 76 -8.30 16.41 18.99
N ALA A 77 -7.76 15.94 20.12
CA ALA A 77 -6.46 15.24 20.12
C ALA A 77 -6.51 13.97 19.27
N GLY A 78 -7.60 13.21 19.34
CA GLY A 78 -7.85 12.04 18.50
C GLY A 78 -7.90 12.39 17.01
N VAL A 79 -8.64 13.42 16.62
CA VAL A 79 -8.76 13.90 15.24
C VAL A 79 -7.40 14.36 14.71
N ILE A 80 -6.64 15.15 15.48
CA ILE A 80 -5.29 15.60 15.11
C ILE A 80 -4.38 14.39 14.86
N THR A 81 -4.41 13.42 15.77
CA THR A 81 -3.59 12.19 15.66
C THR A 81 -3.99 11.35 14.45
N ILE A 82 -5.28 11.20 14.18
CA ILE A 82 -5.80 10.46 13.01
C ILE A 82 -5.39 11.15 11.72
N ILE A 83 -5.53 12.47 11.61
CA ILE A 83 -5.12 13.22 10.41
C ILE A 83 -3.63 13.04 10.17
N PHE A 84 -2.80 13.17 11.22
CA PHE A 84 -1.37 12.93 11.12
C PHE A 84 -1.07 11.49 10.64
N TYR A 85 -1.73 10.50 11.24
CA TYR A 85 -1.58 9.10 10.88
C TYR A 85 -1.96 8.82 9.41
N LEU A 86 -3.04 9.42 8.91
CA LEU A 86 -3.49 9.26 7.52
C LEU A 86 -2.53 9.87 6.50
N ILE A 87 -1.79 10.91 6.87
CA ILE A 87 -0.81 11.56 5.98
C ILE A 87 0.51 10.79 6.01
N ILE A 88 0.98 10.40 7.20
CA ILE A 88 2.30 9.81 7.37
C ILE A 88 2.33 8.35 6.90
N THR A 89 1.29 7.57 7.17
CA THR A 89 1.28 6.13 6.91
C THR A 89 1.52 5.78 5.44
N PRO A 90 0.83 6.38 4.45
CA PRO A 90 1.08 6.08 3.04
C PRO A 90 2.54 6.31 2.63
N ILE A 91 3.12 7.45 3.03
CA ILE A 91 4.51 7.81 2.72
C ILE A 91 5.49 6.75 3.24
N TRP A 92 5.25 6.25 4.45
CA TRP A 92 6.10 5.21 5.04
C TRP A 92 5.84 3.82 4.47
N GLN A 93 4.61 3.51 4.06
CA GLN A 93 4.29 2.26 3.36
C GLN A 93 5.03 2.21 2.02
N ASP A 94 5.03 3.30 1.26
CA ASP A 94 5.76 3.42 -0.01
C ASP A 94 7.27 3.28 0.21
N ALA A 95 7.81 4.00 1.20
CA ALA A 95 9.23 3.89 1.56
C ALA A 95 9.61 2.48 2.04
N LEU A 96 8.71 1.77 2.72
CA LEU A 96 8.93 0.38 3.15
C LEU A 96 8.90 -0.57 1.96
N PHE A 97 7.97 -0.35 1.02
CA PHE A 97 7.82 -1.12 -0.20
C PHE A 97 9.10 -1.05 -1.07
N ASP A 98 9.62 0.16 -1.28
CA ASP A 98 10.83 0.40 -2.07
C ASP A 98 12.07 -0.27 -1.45
N GLU A 99 12.18 -0.26 -0.12
CA GLU A 99 13.28 -0.93 0.58
C GLU A 99 13.22 -2.44 0.41
N VAL A 100 12.03 -3.04 0.40
CA VAL A 100 11.88 -4.48 0.12
C VAL A 100 12.31 -4.80 -1.31
N LEU A 101 11.99 -3.96 -2.29
CA LEU A 101 12.48 -4.13 -3.66
C LEU A 101 14.01 -4.03 -3.73
N LYS A 102 14.63 -3.08 -3.02
CA LYS A 102 16.09 -2.95 -2.92
C LYS A 102 16.74 -4.20 -2.32
N LEU A 103 16.18 -4.73 -1.23
CA LEU A 103 16.66 -5.97 -0.61
C LEU A 103 16.53 -7.19 -1.52
N LYS A 104 15.59 -7.17 -2.47
CA LYS A 104 15.44 -8.19 -3.52
C LYS A 104 16.34 -7.97 -4.73
N GLY A 105 17.23 -6.98 -4.70
CA GLY A 105 18.14 -6.66 -5.79
C GLY A 105 17.49 -5.89 -6.95
N LEU A 106 16.25 -5.39 -6.76
CA LEU A 106 15.51 -4.62 -7.77
C LEU A 106 15.71 -3.10 -7.62
N GLY A 107 16.75 -2.67 -6.92
CA GLY A 107 17.05 -1.25 -6.71
C GLY A 107 17.25 -0.45 -8.00
N TYR A 108 17.81 -1.08 -9.05
CA TYR A 108 17.99 -0.45 -10.36
C TYR A 108 16.66 -0.07 -11.05
N VAL A 109 15.56 -0.76 -10.73
CA VAL A 109 14.23 -0.45 -11.28
C VAL A 109 13.74 0.90 -10.73
N LEU A 110 14.01 1.16 -9.45
CA LEU A 110 13.69 2.41 -8.78
C LEU A 110 14.57 3.57 -9.28
N GLU A 111 15.87 3.30 -9.48
CA GLU A 111 16.81 4.32 -9.97
C GLU A 111 16.53 4.74 -11.42
N LYS A 112 16.16 3.79 -12.29
CA LYS A 112 15.77 4.07 -13.67
C LYS A 112 14.62 5.06 -13.73
N GLN A 113 13.64 4.92 -12.85
CA GLN A 113 12.44 5.77 -12.79
C GLN A 113 12.76 7.20 -12.32
N LYS A 114 13.60 7.35 -11.28
CA LYS A 114 14.03 8.66 -10.78
C LYS A 114 14.70 9.52 -11.86
N ASN A 115 15.36 8.89 -12.82
CA ASN A 115 16.02 9.57 -13.93
C ASN A 115 15.06 9.92 -15.10
N THR A 116 13.91 9.25 -15.21
CA THR A 116 12.90 9.50 -16.25
C THR A 116 11.83 10.51 -15.81
N SER A 117 11.67 10.76 -14.51
CA SER A 117 10.69 11.73 -13.99
C SER A 117 11.15 13.20 -14.15
N GLU A 118 11.21 13.72 -15.37
CA GLU A 118 11.51 15.13 -15.67
C GLU A 118 10.35 16.10 -15.37
N GLY A 119 9.30 15.68 -14.64
CA GLY A 119 8.14 16.52 -14.36
C GLY A 119 7.60 16.37 -12.95
N CYS A 120 8.12 17.16 -12.01
CA CYS A 120 7.68 17.25 -10.61
C CYS A 120 6.14 17.41 -10.47
N CYS A 121 5.50 18.13 -11.40
CA CYS A 121 4.05 18.34 -11.41
C CYS A 121 3.21 17.13 -11.86
N ARG A 122 3.76 16.23 -12.69
CA ARG A 122 2.99 15.08 -13.21
C ARG A 122 2.89 13.95 -12.19
N GLY A 123 3.96 13.74 -11.41
CA GLY A 123 3.98 12.78 -10.30
C GLY A 123 2.99 13.16 -9.19
N PHE A 124 2.98 14.44 -8.78
CA PHE A 124 2.09 14.92 -7.71
C PHE A 124 0.60 14.82 -8.07
N CYS A 125 0.21 15.26 -9.29
CA CYS A 125 -1.18 15.16 -9.75
C CYS A 125 -1.64 13.71 -9.96
N SER A 126 -0.76 12.83 -10.44
CA SER A 126 -1.05 11.40 -10.59
C SER A 126 -1.20 10.71 -9.23
N GLY A 127 -0.34 11.04 -8.26
CA GLY A 127 -0.41 10.54 -6.89
C GLY A 127 -1.71 10.95 -6.18
N ILE A 128 -2.11 12.23 -6.28
CA ILE A 128 -3.40 12.69 -5.73
C ILE A 128 -4.58 11.98 -6.41
N SER A 129 -4.55 11.81 -7.73
CA SER A 129 -5.62 11.10 -8.45
C SER A 129 -5.70 9.62 -8.06
N ALA A 130 -4.55 8.96 -7.88
CA ALA A 130 -4.47 7.59 -7.38
C ALA A 130 -5.03 7.49 -5.96
N MET A 131 -4.58 8.36 -5.05
CA MET A 131 -5.06 8.43 -3.67
C MET A 131 -6.58 8.66 -3.59
N TYR A 132 -7.10 9.62 -4.35
CA TYR A 132 -8.54 9.87 -4.44
C TYR A 132 -9.30 8.63 -4.93
N THR A 133 -8.79 7.95 -5.97
CA THR A 133 -9.44 6.76 -6.52
C THR A 133 -9.45 5.60 -5.51
N ILE A 134 -8.34 5.37 -4.79
CA ILE A 134 -8.25 4.37 -3.72
C ILE A 134 -9.28 4.65 -2.63
N VAL A 135 -9.32 5.89 -2.14
CA VAL A 135 -10.23 6.30 -1.07
C VAL A 135 -11.70 6.11 -1.48
N VAL A 136 -12.07 6.52 -2.70
CA VAL A 136 -13.44 6.33 -3.21
C VAL A 136 -13.79 4.84 -3.29
N VAL A 137 -12.91 4.00 -3.83
CA VAL A 137 -13.13 2.56 -3.93
C VAL A 137 -13.26 1.92 -2.54
N GLN A 138 -12.41 2.32 -1.58
CA GLN A 138 -12.48 1.86 -0.19
C GLN A 138 -13.81 2.25 0.47
N ILE A 139 -14.26 3.50 0.31
CA ILE A 139 -15.54 3.96 0.86
C ILE A 139 -16.71 3.16 0.27
N ILE A 140 -16.72 2.95 -1.05
CA ILE A 140 -17.76 2.17 -1.72
C ILE A 140 -17.76 0.72 -1.21
N ALA A 141 -16.59 0.09 -1.10
CA ALA A 141 -16.46 -1.27 -0.59
C ALA A 141 -16.93 -1.36 0.88
N LEU A 142 -16.62 -0.37 1.71
CA LEU A 142 -17.06 -0.29 3.10
C LEU A 142 -18.59 -0.19 3.19
N ILE A 143 -19.21 0.68 2.40
CA ILE A 143 -20.68 0.83 2.36
C ILE A 143 -21.35 -0.49 1.94
N ILE A 144 -20.82 -1.17 0.93
CA ILE A 144 -21.36 -2.45 0.45
C ILE A 144 -21.16 -3.57 1.48
N THR A 145 -20.06 -3.54 2.23
CA THR A 145 -19.71 -4.61 3.18
C THR A 145 -20.21 -4.35 4.61
N MET A 146 -20.69 -3.15 4.92
CA MET A 146 -21.28 -2.83 6.23
C MET A 146 -22.49 -3.73 6.60
N PRO A 147 -23.48 -3.98 5.72
CA PRO A 147 -24.62 -4.84 6.04
C PRO A 147 -24.23 -6.30 6.27
N LEU A 148 -23.10 -6.73 5.71
CA LEU A 148 -22.60 -8.11 5.83
C LEU A 148 -22.23 -8.49 7.26
N HIS A 149 -21.87 -7.52 8.10
CA HIS A 149 -21.57 -7.78 9.51
C HIS A 149 -22.78 -8.25 10.33
N ALA A 150 -24.00 -8.18 9.78
CA ALA A 150 -25.21 -8.72 10.42
C ALA A 150 -25.22 -10.25 10.54
N ILE A 151 -24.45 -10.98 9.71
CA ILE A 151 -24.32 -12.44 9.78
C ILE A 151 -22.89 -12.79 10.21
N PRO A 152 -22.67 -13.17 11.48
CA PRO A 152 -21.34 -13.55 11.95
C PRO A 152 -20.80 -14.75 11.16
N LEU A 153 -19.47 -14.81 11.00
CA LEU A 153 -18.72 -15.78 10.20
C LEU A 153 -18.87 -15.59 8.67
N PHE A 154 -20.07 -15.73 8.10
CA PHE A 154 -20.26 -15.59 6.64
C PHE A 154 -20.00 -14.15 6.17
N GLY A 155 -20.46 -13.17 6.95
CA GLY A 155 -20.17 -11.76 6.71
C GLY A 155 -18.68 -11.48 6.69
N THR A 156 -17.93 -12.04 7.65
CA THR A 156 -16.48 -11.87 7.77
C THR A 156 -15.72 -12.49 6.60
N LEU A 157 -16.12 -13.67 6.13
CA LEU A 157 -15.48 -14.31 4.97
C LEU A 157 -15.66 -13.49 3.69
N ILE A 158 -16.88 -13.02 3.43
CA ILE A 158 -17.16 -12.21 2.24
C ILE A 158 -16.51 -10.82 2.39
N TYR A 159 -16.49 -10.25 3.60
CA TYR A 159 -15.76 -9.02 3.91
C TYR A 159 -14.28 -9.15 3.57
N CYS A 160 -13.62 -10.23 4.00
CA CYS A 160 -12.20 -10.48 3.69
C CYS A 160 -11.97 -10.62 2.18
N TYR A 161 -12.89 -11.25 1.46
CA TYR A 161 -12.75 -11.43 0.01
C TYR A 161 -12.88 -10.10 -0.78
N ILE A 162 -13.88 -9.28 -0.42
CA ILE A 162 -14.15 -7.99 -1.09
C ILE A 162 -13.12 -6.94 -0.69
N ASN A 163 -12.96 -6.70 0.61
CA ASN A 163 -11.99 -5.71 1.11
C ASN A 163 -10.55 -6.15 0.87
N GLY A 164 -10.30 -7.46 0.82
CA GLY A 164 -9.01 -8.01 0.45
C GLY A 164 -8.58 -7.55 -0.94
N TRP A 165 -9.48 -7.62 -1.93
CA TRP A 165 -9.15 -7.13 -3.28
C TRP A 165 -8.75 -5.65 -3.27
N VAL A 166 -9.50 -4.81 -2.56
CA VAL A 166 -9.23 -3.37 -2.45
C VAL A 166 -7.90 -3.11 -1.76
N MET A 167 -7.63 -3.84 -0.66
CA MET A 167 -6.39 -3.74 0.10
C MET A 167 -5.18 -4.16 -0.73
N ALA A 168 -5.25 -5.31 -1.41
CA ALA A 168 -4.18 -5.80 -2.27
C ALA A 168 -3.86 -4.81 -3.40
N TRP A 169 -4.91 -4.25 -4.02
CA TRP A 169 -4.75 -3.23 -5.04
C TRP A 169 -4.13 -1.94 -4.48
N GLY A 170 -4.59 -1.48 -3.31
CA GLY A 170 -4.05 -0.31 -2.63
C GLY A 170 -2.56 -0.41 -2.34
N HIS A 171 -2.06 -1.59 -1.96
CA HIS A 171 -0.62 -1.79 -1.72
C HIS A 171 0.22 -1.87 -3.01
N GLN A 172 -0.38 -2.25 -4.14
CA GLN A 172 0.33 -2.39 -5.42
C GLN A 172 0.19 -1.18 -6.34
N ILE A 173 -0.73 -0.26 -6.04
CA ILE A 173 -0.97 0.90 -6.90
C ILE A 173 0.25 1.84 -6.96
N HIS A 174 0.99 1.99 -5.85
CA HIS A 174 2.27 2.69 -5.79
C HIS A 174 3.20 2.18 -6.88
N TYR A 175 3.42 0.86 -6.88
CA TYR A 175 4.22 0.20 -7.90
C TYR A 175 3.71 0.43 -9.34
N HIS A 176 2.40 0.29 -9.58
CA HIS A 176 1.85 0.47 -10.92
C HIS A 176 1.97 1.90 -11.44
N VAL A 177 1.76 2.88 -10.57
CA VAL A 177 1.75 4.29 -10.96
C VAL A 177 3.18 4.83 -11.03
N GLU A 178 4.02 4.52 -10.05
CA GLU A 178 5.36 5.07 -9.98
C GLU A 178 6.34 4.29 -10.85
N ILE A 179 6.35 2.95 -10.77
CA ILE A 179 7.35 2.14 -11.49
C ILE A 179 6.90 1.79 -12.90
N LYS A 180 5.65 1.33 -13.08
CA LYS A 180 5.13 0.99 -14.43
C LYS A 180 4.62 2.21 -15.21
N GLU A 181 4.59 3.39 -14.61
CA GLU A 181 4.06 4.64 -15.19
C GLU A 181 2.60 4.51 -15.70
N TRP A 182 1.82 3.61 -15.12
CA TRP A 182 0.43 3.44 -15.48
C TRP A 182 -0.44 4.53 -14.85
N SER A 183 -1.52 4.90 -15.55
CA SER A 183 -2.59 5.67 -14.93
C SER A 183 -3.34 4.84 -13.88
N ALA A 184 -3.90 5.49 -12.85
CA ALA A 184 -4.72 4.82 -11.83
C ALA A 184 -5.88 4.00 -12.45
N LYS A 185 -6.46 4.46 -13.56
CA LYS A 185 -7.50 3.75 -14.31
C LYS A 185 -6.99 2.46 -14.98
N GLN A 186 -5.79 2.49 -15.55
CA GLN A 186 -5.16 1.29 -16.12
C GLN A 186 -4.84 0.28 -15.03
N SER A 187 -4.30 0.74 -13.90
CA SER A 187 -4.06 -0.12 -12.74
C SER A 187 -5.35 -0.76 -12.23
N LEU A 188 -6.44 0.00 -12.13
CA LEU A 188 -7.73 -0.52 -11.68
C LEU A 188 -8.26 -1.61 -12.63
N LYS A 189 -8.19 -1.38 -13.94
CA LYS A 189 -8.60 -2.37 -14.95
C LYS A 189 -7.77 -3.64 -14.88
N PHE A 190 -6.47 -3.52 -14.62
CA PHE A 190 -5.57 -4.66 -14.44
C PHE A 190 -5.92 -5.45 -13.18
N ALA A 191 -6.09 -4.77 -12.04
CA ALA A 191 -6.49 -5.41 -10.77
C ALA A 191 -7.85 -6.10 -10.88
N TRP A 192 -8.78 -5.54 -11.66
CA TRP A 192 -10.08 -6.16 -11.93
C TRP A 192 -9.97 -7.42 -12.78
N LYS A 193 -9.12 -7.40 -13.83
CA LYS A 193 -8.86 -8.57 -14.67
C LYS A 193 -8.27 -9.72 -13.86
N ASN A 194 -7.40 -9.40 -12.90
CA ASN A 194 -6.71 -10.36 -12.04
C ASN A 194 -7.36 -10.50 -10.67
N ARG A 195 -8.67 -10.21 -10.55
CA ARG A 195 -9.38 -10.15 -9.26
C ARG A 195 -9.16 -11.36 -8.34
N GLY A 196 -9.01 -12.56 -8.91
CA GLY A 196 -8.78 -13.78 -8.13
C GLY A 196 -7.49 -13.70 -7.30
N ASP A 197 -6.38 -13.29 -7.93
CA ASP A 197 -5.08 -13.22 -7.27
C ASP A 197 -5.06 -12.12 -6.20
N TYR A 198 -5.62 -10.95 -6.53
CA TYR A 198 -5.76 -9.82 -5.60
C TYR A 198 -6.65 -10.16 -4.41
N SER A 199 -7.80 -10.79 -4.65
CA SER A 199 -8.69 -11.26 -3.58
C SER A 199 -8.04 -12.33 -2.71
N MET A 200 -7.25 -13.25 -3.27
CA MET A 200 -6.61 -14.32 -2.49
C MET A 200 -5.45 -13.81 -1.63
N PHE A 201 -4.63 -12.89 -2.16
CA PHE A 201 -3.64 -12.18 -1.35
C PHE A 201 -4.34 -11.39 -0.24
N GLY A 202 -5.32 -10.57 -0.63
CA GLY A 202 -6.02 -9.68 0.26
C GLY A 202 -6.85 -10.36 1.33
N PHE A 203 -7.41 -11.54 1.02
CA PHE A 203 -8.19 -12.32 1.98
C PHE A 203 -7.35 -12.68 3.21
N VAL A 204 -6.13 -13.17 2.98
CA VAL A 204 -5.20 -13.52 4.08
C VAL A 204 -4.72 -12.25 4.78
N ALA A 205 -4.39 -11.20 4.03
CA ALA A 205 -3.95 -9.93 4.59
C ALA A 205 -4.99 -9.30 5.53
N VAL A 206 -6.24 -9.21 5.08
CA VAL A 206 -7.37 -8.70 5.88
C VAL A 206 -7.65 -9.61 7.07
N ALA A 207 -7.61 -10.93 6.88
CA ALA A 207 -7.82 -11.87 7.98
C ALA A 207 -6.77 -11.71 9.10
N LEU A 208 -5.52 -11.41 8.76
CA LEU A 208 -4.48 -11.09 9.73
C LEU A 208 -4.77 -9.77 10.46
N GLU A 209 -5.24 -8.75 9.73
CA GLU A 209 -5.61 -7.45 10.33
C GLU A 209 -6.86 -7.50 11.22
N LEU A 210 -7.69 -8.53 11.12
CA LEU A 210 -8.79 -8.77 12.06
C LEU A 210 -8.31 -9.18 13.46
N ILE A 211 -7.05 -9.60 13.62
CA ILE A 211 -6.51 -9.98 14.92
C ILE A 211 -6.22 -8.69 15.72
N PRO A 212 -6.94 -8.44 16.84
CA PRO A 212 -6.75 -7.24 17.62
C PRO A 212 -5.32 -7.18 18.18
N ILE A 213 -4.80 -5.96 18.36
CA ILE A 213 -3.42 -5.66 18.81
C ILE A 213 -2.36 -6.04 17.77
N ALA A 214 -2.42 -7.24 17.20
CA ALA A 214 -1.50 -7.70 16.17
C ALA A 214 -1.71 -6.99 14.82
N ASN A 215 -2.89 -6.41 14.57
CA ASN A 215 -3.18 -5.67 13.34
C ASN A 215 -2.17 -4.55 13.06
N LEU A 216 -1.61 -3.93 14.10
CA LEU A 216 -0.69 -2.81 13.95
C LEU A 216 0.60 -3.27 13.29
N VAL A 217 1.03 -4.49 13.57
CA VAL A 217 2.19 -5.13 12.93
C VAL A 217 1.79 -5.66 11.57
N PHE A 218 0.62 -6.30 11.45
CA PHE A 218 0.19 -6.91 10.20
C PHE A 218 -0.04 -5.91 9.08
N LEU A 219 -0.49 -4.70 9.39
CA LEU A 219 -0.59 -3.59 8.44
C LEU A 219 0.72 -3.39 7.68
N TRP A 220 1.85 -3.42 8.38
CA TRP A 220 3.16 -3.24 7.76
C TRP A 220 3.71 -4.52 7.11
N THR A 221 3.49 -5.68 7.72
CA THR A 221 3.95 -6.95 7.10
C THR A 221 3.18 -7.26 5.82
N ASN A 222 1.93 -6.81 5.70
CA ASN A 222 1.12 -6.91 4.49
C ASN A 222 1.73 -6.08 3.35
N VAL A 223 2.24 -4.87 3.65
CA VAL A 223 3.00 -4.04 2.69
C VAL A 223 4.25 -4.79 2.22
N VAL A 224 5.01 -5.38 3.15
CA VAL A 224 6.20 -6.19 2.81
C VAL A 224 5.81 -7.39 1.94
N GLY A 225 4.72 -8.08 2.28
CA GLY A 225 4.19 -9.18 1.48
C GLY A 225 3.80 -8.76 0.06
N ALA A 226 3.15 -7.61 -0.08
CA ALA A 226 2.79 -7.05 -1.38
C ALA A 226 4.03 -6.68 -2.20
N ALA A 227 5.06 -6.11 -1.55
CA ALA A 227 6.33 -5.79 -2.19
C ALA A 227 7.09 -7.05 -2.65
N LEU A 228 7.07 -8.11 -1.85
CA LEU A 228 7.63 -9.42 -2.24
C LEU A 228 6.88 -10.01 -3.43
N TRP A 229 5.55 -9.91 -3.46
CA TRP A 229 4.76 -10.37 -4.58
C TRP A 229 5.10 -9.61 -5.86
N THR A 230 5.18 -8.29 -5.77
CA THR A 230 5.60 -7.42 -6.87
C THR A 230 7.02 -7.72 -7.34
N ALA A 231 7.96 -7.97 -6.42
CA ALA A 231 9.32 -8.36 -6.77
C ALA A 231 9.35 -9.64 -7.61
N ASP A 232 8.58 -10.66 -7.22
CA ASP A 232 8.48 -11.91 -7.97
C ASP A 232 7.82 -11.71 -9.34
N ILE A 233 6.83 -10.81 -9.46
CA ILE A 233 6.24 -10.42 -10.76
C ILE A 233 7.30 -9.81 -11.67
N ILE A 234 8.08 -8.84 -11.18
CA ILE A 234 9.13 -8.17 -11.98
C ILE A 234 10.18 -9.16 -12.46
N LEU A 235 10.64 -10.03 -11.57
CA LEU A 235 11.66 -11.03 -11.89
C LEU A 235 11.17 -12.03 -12.93
N ASP A 236 9.89 -12.42 -12.88
CA ASP A 236 9.33 -13.34 -13.85
C ASP A 236 9.07 -12.65 -15.19
N GLU A 237 8.60 -11.39 -15.22
CA GLU A 237 8.51 -10.58 -16.45
C GLU A 237 9.88 -10.47 -17.14
N GLN A 238 10.96 -10.23 -16.40
CA GLN A 238 12.31 -10.13 -16.96
C GLN A 238 12.81 -11.44 -17.55
N LYS A 239 12.55 -12.58 -16.89
CA LYS A 239 12.91 -13.89 -17.43
C LYS A 239 12.17 -14.20 -18.72
N LEU A 240 10.92 -13.73 -18.87
CA LEU A 240 10.15 -13.91 -20.10
C LEU A 240 10.76 -13.08 -21.24
N LEU A 241 11.07 -11.81 -21.01
CA LEU A 241 11.73 -10.95 -22.00
C LEU A 241 13.09 -11.52 -22.43
N SER A 242 13.92 -11.95 -21.48
CA SER A 242 15.21 -12.58 -21.81
C SER A 242 15.06 -13.88 -22.61
N ARG A 243 13.96 -14.63 -22.42
CA ARG A 243 13.68 -15.84 -23.21
C ARG A 243 13.23 -15.48 -24.61
N GLU A 244 12.36 -14.48 -24.76
CA GLU A 244 11.90 -13.98 -26.05
C GLU A 244 13.07 -13.50 -26.91
N ASP A 245 13.96 -12.67 -26.34
CA ASP A 245 15.18 -12.19 -27.01
C ASP A 245 16.10 -13.34 -27.47
N LEU A 246 16.25 -14.38 -26.64
CA LEU A 246 17.03 -15.57 -26.99
C LEU A 246 16.41 -16.38 -28.13
N THR A 247 15.08 -16.49 -28.17
CA THR A 247 14.37 -17.16 -29.27
C THR A 247 14.44 -16.36 -30.56
N ASP A 248 14.29 -15.04 -30.50
CA ASP A 248 14.32 -14.18 -31.68
C ASP A 248 15.74 -14.14 -32.30
N GLY A 249 16.77 -13.95 -31.46
CA GLY A 249 18.17 -14.04 -31.92
C GLY A 249 18.54 -15.41 -32.49
N ARG A 250 17.94 -16.51 -31.98
CA ARG A 250 18.11 -17.84 -32.56
C ARG A 250 17.39 -17.98 -33.90
N ALA A 251 16.19 -17.40 -34.06
CA ALA A 251 15.45 -17.40 -35.32
C ALA A 251 16.19 -16.59 -36.40
N GLU A 252 16.71 -15.40 -36.07
CA GLU A 252 17.53 -14.58 -36.97
C GLU A 252 18.82 -15.29 -37.37
N SER A 253 19.58 -15.85 -36.43
CA SER A 253 20.82 -16.57 -36.77
C SER A 253 20.58 -17.77 -37.71
N SER A 254 19.44 -18.46 -37.55
CA SER A 254 19.05 -19.57 -38.42
C SER A 254 18.63 -19.11 -39.82
N SER A 255 17.99 -17.95 -39.97
CA SER A 255 17.62 -17.39 -41.27
C SER A 255 18.85 -16.85 -42.02
N TYR A 256 19.79 -16.21 -41.33
CA TYR A 256 21.07 -15.80 -41.91
C TYR A 256 21.90 -16.99 -42.41
N GLN A 257 21.98 -18.09 -41.64
CA GLN A 257 22.69 -19.30 -42.08
C GLN A 257 21.99 -19.98 -43.27
N ALA A 258 20.66 -19.97 -43.32
CA ALA A 258 19.91 -20.49 -44.46
C ALA A 258 20.14 -19.66 -45.73
N ALA A 259 20.16 -18.33 -45.62
CA ALA A 259 20.44 -17.43 -46.73
C ALA A 259 21.87 -17.61 -47.28
N GLN A 260 22.88 -17.77 -46.42
CA GLN A 260 24.26 -18.03 -46.84
C GLN A 260 24.43 -19.36 -47.57
N ARG A 261 23.71 -20.43 -47.16
CA ARG A 261 23.72 -21.70 -47.91
C ARG A 261 23.09 -21.58 -49.29
N MET A 262 22.05 -20.76 -49.45
CA MET A 262 21.41 -20.54 -50.75
C MET A 262 22.27 -19.70 -51.70
N ASP A 263 22.99 -18.68 -51.23
CA ASP A 263 23.94 -17.92 -52.07
C ASP A 263 25.18 -18.75 -52.46
N GLY A 264 25.66 -19.62 -51.55
CA GLY A 264 26.77 -20.52 -51.84
C GLY A 264 26.46 -21.60 -52.88
N SER A 265 25.20 -22.05 -52.97
CA SER A 265 24.78 -23.08 -53.93
C SER A 265 24.52 -22.56 -55.34
N ASN A 266 24.40 -21.24 -55.54
CA ASN A 266 24.11 -20.62 -56.84
C ASN A 266 25.38 -20.16 -57.59
N LYS A 267 26.57 -20.41 -57.03
CA LYS A 267 27.88 -20.03 -57.58
C LYS A 267 28.70 -21.23 -58.09
N THR A 268 28.09 -22.40 -58.20
CA THR A 268 28.62 -23.64 -58.80
C THR A 268 27.71 -24.10 -59.90
#